data_AF-A0A5E4DE24-F1
#
_entry.id   AF-A0A5E4DE24-F1
#
_cell.length_a   1.000
_cell.length_b   1.000
_cell.length_c   1.000
_cell.angle_alpha   90.00
_cell.angle_beta   90.00
_cell.angle_gamma   90.00
#
_symmetry.space_group_name_H-M   'P 1'
#
loop_
_entity.id
_entity.type
_entity.pdbx_description
1 polymer ?
#
loop_
_entity_poly.entity_id
_entity_poly.type
_entity_poly.pdbx_seq_one_letter_code
_entity_poly.pdbx_strand_id
1 'polypeptide(L)'
;MKKWLPWKPKSVIKSRLNRLTTDFNVIVEALSKSKAELMEISEDKTKIRRSPSKPLPEVTDEYKNDVKNRSVYIKGFPTDATLDDIKEWLEDKGQVLNIQMRRTLHKAFKGSIFAVFDSIDSAKKFVETPGQKYKDTDLLILFKEDYFAKKNEERKQNKVEAKLRAKQ
;
A
#
# COMPACT_ATOMS: atom_id res chain seq x y z
N MET A 1 7.97 -24.71 2.43
CA MET A 1 7.35 -25.11 3.71
C MET A 1 6.31 -24.08 4.14
N LYS A 2 5.02 -24.44 4.13
CA LYS A 2 3.92 -23.59 4.60
C LYS A 2 3.90 -23.63 6.13
N LYS A 3 4.50 -22.63 6.80
CA LYS A 3 4.73 -22.63 8.25
C LYS A 3 3.50 -22.15 9.01
N TRP A 4 3.06 -22.93 9.99
CA TRP A 4 2.14 -22.47 11.03
C TRP A 4 2.79 -21.34 11.84
N LEU A 5 2.10 -20.22 12.00
CA LEU A 5 2.56 -19.15 12.87
C LEU A 5 1.88 -19.29 14.24
N PRO A 6 2.66 -19.50 15.34
CA PRO A 6 2.11 -19.43 16.68
C PRO A 6 1.75 -17.99 17.04
N TRP A 7 0.66 -17.83 17.79
CA TRP A 7 0.32 -16.55 18.39
C TRP A 7 1.30 -16.20 19.52
N LYS A 8 2.43 -15.56 19.19
CA LYS A 8 3.39 -15.03 20.18
C LYS A 8 3.57 -13.52 20.01
N PRO A 9 3.46 -12.65 21.05
CA PRO A 9 3.30 -11.19 20.92
C PRO A 9 4.34 -10.33 20.16
N LYS A 10 5.51 -10.82 19.71
CA LYS A 10 6.62 -9.93 19.25
C LYS A 10 6.84 -9.85 17.73
N SER A 11 5.95 -9.20 16.97
CA SER A 11 6.22 -8.87 15.55
C SER A 11 5.49 -7.58 15.11
N VAL A 12 5.99 -6.88 14.10
CA VAL A 12 5.46 -5.57 13.63
C VAL A 12 3.98 -5.65 13.21
N ILE A 13 3.53 -6.80 12.70
CA ILE A 13 2.12 -7.13 12.40
C ILE A 13 1.24 -7.02 13.65
N LYS A 14 1.79 -7.30 14.83
CA LYS A 14 1.09 -7.22 16.11
C LYS A 14 0.81 -5.79 16.55
N SER A 15 1.57 -4.76 16.14
CA SER A 15 1.34 -3.41 16.69
C SER A 15 -0.05 -2.86 16.32
N ARG A 16 -0.50 -3.06 15.09
CA ARG A 16 -1.85 -2.64 14.67
C ARG A 16 -2.94 -3.57 15.20
N LEU A 17 -2.71 -4.88 15.13
CA LEU A 17 -3.67 -5.87 15.61
C LEU A 17 -3.87 -5.78 17.13
N ASN A 18 -2.79 -5.57 17.90
CA ASN A 18 -2.83 -5.37 19.36
C ASN A 18 -3.62 -4.11 19.75
N ARG A 19 -3.72 -3.09 18.88
CA ARG A 19 -4.60 -1.93 19.15
C ARG A 19 -6.08 -2.29 19.06
N LEU A 20 -6.44 -3.33 18.30
CA LEU A 20 -7.81 -3.81 18.18
C LEU A 20 -8.12 -4.83 19.28
N THR A 21 -7.26 -5.84 19.44
CA THR A 21 -7.42 -6.86 20.47
C THR A 21 -6.10 -7.58 20.72
N THR A 22 -5.88 -7.97 21.98
CA THR A 22 -4.81 -8.89 22.38
C THR A 22 -5.32 -10.32 22.57
N ASP A 23 -6.64 -10.51 22.55
CA ASP A 23 -7.29 -11.76 22.90
C ASP A 23 -7.34 -12.70 21.70
N PHE A 24 -6.74 -13.88 21.88
CA PHE A 24 -6.64 -14.85 20.80
C PHE A 24 -8.00 -15.42 20.39
N ASN A 25 -8.93 -15.58 21.35
CA ASN A 25 -10.27 -16.09 21.08
C ASN A 25 -11.05 -15.18 20.13
N VAL A 26 -10.96 -13.85 20.33
CA VAL A 26 -11.61 -12.85 19.47
C VAL A 26 -11.04 -12.92 18.05
N ILE A 27 -9.72 -13.10 17.93
CA ILE A 27 -9.04 -13.22 16.63
C ILE A 27 -9.49 -14.50 15.90
N VAL A 28 -9.52 -15.64 16.59
CA VAL A 28 -9.98 -16.92 16.02
C VAL A 28 -11.43 -16.82 15.55
N GLU A 29 -12.29 -16.22 16.37
CA GLU A 29 -13.69 -16.03 16.03
C GLU A 29 -13.85 -15.12 14.81
N ALA A 30 -13.14 -13.99 14.76
CA ALA A 30 -13.14 -13.09 13.61
C ALA A 30 -12.61 -13.76 12.33
N LEU A 31 -11.56 -14.57 12.44
CA LEU A 31 -11.02 -15.33 11.31
C LEU A 31 -11.99 -16.40 10.82
N SER A 32 -12.71 -17.07 11.74
CA SER A 32 -13.72 -18.07 11.37
C SER A 32 -14.92 -17.50 10.62
N LYS A 33 -15.27 -16.24 10.88
CA LYS A 33 -16.36 -15.51 10.20
C LYS A 33 -15.90 -14.80 8.92
N SER A 34 -14.61 -14.91 8.55
CA SER A 34 -14.04 -14.17 7.43
C SER A 34 -14.44 -14.76 6.08
N LYS A 35 -15.08 -13.94 5.24
CA LYS A 35 -15.47 -14.30 3.86
C LYS A 35 -14.30 -14.49 2.91
N ALA A 36 -13.10 -14.04 3.28
CA ALA A 36 -11.92 -14.09 2.41
C ALA A 36 -11.28 -15.49 2.35
N GLU A 37 -11.58 -16.37 3.32
CA GLU A 37 -11.05 -17.75 3.42
C GLU A 37 -9.54 -17.86 3.11
N LEU A 38 -8.78 -16.84 3.51
CA LEU A 38 -7.35 -16.76 3.23
C LEU A 38 -6.52 -17.44 4.32
N MET A 39 -7.06 -17.48 5.54
CA MET A 39 -6.38 -17.95 6.74
C MET A 39 -7.06 -19.22 7.24
N GLU A 40 -6.24 -20.19 7.62
CA GLU A 40 -6.65 -21.41 8.31
C GLU A 40 -6.20 -21.35 9.77
N ILE A 41 -7.04 -21.92 10.64
CA ILE A 41 -6.83 -22.02 12.07
C ILE A 41 -6.48 -23.48 12.39
N SER A 42 -5.50 -23.70 13.26
CA SER A 42 -5.16 -25.06 13.70
C SER A 42 -6.26 -25.64 14.58
N GLU A 43 -6.35 -26.98 14.64
CA GLU A 43 -7.28 -27.70 15.53
C GLU A 43 -7.07 -27.32 16.99
N ASP A 44 -5.81 -27.14 17.39
CA ASP A 44 -5.42 -26.71 18.74
C ASP A 44 -5.80 -25.24 19.05
N LYS A 45 -6.34 -24.48 18.06
CA LYS A 45 -6.64 -23.05 18.17
C LYS A 45 -5.49 -22.30 18.86
N THR A 46 -4.25 -22.53 18.44
CA THR A 46 -3.08 -21.76 18.92
C THR A 46 -2.26 -21.15 17.79
N LYS A 47 -2.50 -21.61 16.56
CA LYS A 47 -1.73 -21.24 15.37
C LYS A 47 -2.65 -20.84 14.23
N ILE A 48 -2.15 -19.94 13.40
CA ILE A 48 -2.80 -19.53 12.16
C ILE A 48 -1.81 -19.69 11.01
N ARG A 49 -2.32 -20.00 9.82
CA ARG A 49 -1.52 -20.04 8.59
C ARG A 49 -2.33 -19.50 7.42
N ARG A 50 -1.65 -19.07 6.36
CA ARG A 50 -2.32 -18.85 5.07
C ARG A 50 -2.71 -20.20 4.47
N SER A 51 -3.93 -20.30 3.93
CA SER A 51 -4.46 -21.54 3.37
C SER A 51 -3.52 -22.10 2.30
N PRO A 52 -3.15 -23.40 2.36
CA PRO A 52 -2.41 -24.06 1.31
C PRO A 52 -3.07 -24.00 -0.06
N SER A 53 -4.40 -23.88 -0.12
CA SER A 53 -5.18 -23.79 -1.36
C SER A 53 -5.03 -22.44 -2.05
N LYS A 54 -4.54 -21.41 -1.35
CA LYS A 54 -4.27 -20.07 -1.89
C LYS A 54 -2.78 -19.75 -1.82
N PRO A 55 -1.93 -20.40 -2.65
CA PRO A 55 -0.50 -20.12 -2.66
C PRO A 55 -0.22 -18.64 -2.98
N LEU A 56 1.00 -18.21 -2.69
CA LEU A 56 1.45 -16.91 -3.18
C LEU A 56 1.53 -16.99 -4.70
N PRO A 57 1.08 -15.95 -5.43
CA PRO A 57 1.29 -15.87 -6.86
C PRO A 57 2.80 -15.89 -7.15
N GLU A 58 3.17 -16.52 -8.25
CA GLU A 58 4.55 -16.50 -8.73
C GLU A 58 4.91 -15.08 -9.17
N VAL A 59 6.09 -14.61 -8.78
CA VAL A 59 6.54 -13.24 -9.04
C VAL A 59 7.18 -13.18 -10.44
N THR A 60 6.39 -13.50 -11.46
CA THR A 60 6.77 -13.36 -12.87
C THR A 60 6.84 -11.89 -13.26
N ASP A 61 7.48 -11.58 -14.40
CA ASP A 61 7.55 -10.20 -14.88
C ASP A 61 6.19 -9.66 -15.32
N GLU A 62 5.30 -10.53 -15.80
CA GLU A 62 3.89 -10.22 -16.05
C GLU A 62 3.17 -9.78 -14.77
N TYR A 63 3.33 -10.52 -13.67
CA TYR A 63 2.75 -10.16 -12.37
C TYR A 63 3.30 -8.81 -11.87
N LYS A 64 4.60 -8.56 -12.05
CA LYS A 64 5.20 -7.27 -11.68
C LYS A 64 4.62 -6.13 -12.53
N ASN A 65 4.42 -6.36 -13.83
CA ASN A 65 3.87 -5.34 -14.73
C ASN A 65 2.38 -5.09 -14.46
N ASP A 66 1.59 -6.12 -14.20
CA ASP A 66 0.20 -5.97 -13.75
C ASP A 66 0.11 -5.11 -12.48
N VAL A 67 0.90 -5.45 -11.45
CA VAL A 67 0.95 -4.66 -10.21
C VAL A 67 1.38 -3.22 -10.46
N LYS A 68 2.30 -2.96 -11.39
CA LYS A 68 2.69 -1.59 -11.77
C LYS A 68 1.55 -0.84 -12.44
N ASN A 69 0.81 -1.49 -13.34
CA ASN A 69 -0.27 -0.87 -14.11
C ASN A 69 -1.46 -0.46 -13.23
N ARG A 70 -1.73 -1.22 -12.17
CA ARG A 70 -2.72 -0.85 -11.13
C ARG A 70 -2.13 -0.09 -9.94
N SER A 71 -0.87 0.34 -10.02
CA SER A 71 -0.24 1.18 -9.01
C SER A 71 -0.38 2.67 -9.37
N VAL A 72 -0.87 3.44 -8.43
CA VAL A 72 -1.08 4.89 -8.56
C VAL A 72 -0.21 5.63 -7.56
N TYR A 73 0.33 6.76 -7.99
CA TYR A 73 1.03 7.73 -7.16
C TYR A 73 0.10 8.88 -6.80
N ILE A 74 0.04 9.22 -5.52
CA ILE A 74 -0.80 10.31 -5.01
C ILE A 74 0.06 11.22 -4.13
N LYS A 75 0.08 12.51 -4.42
CA LYS A 75 0.79 13.54 -3.65
C LYS A 75 -0.17 14.67 -3.26
N GLY A 76 -0.01 15.19 -2.05
CA GLY A 76 -0.83 16.29 -1.53
C GLY A 76 -1.42 15.99 -0.15
N PHE A 77 -1.13 14.82 0.42
CA PHE A 77 -1.46 14.56 1.82
C PHE A 77 -0.58 15.42 2.73
N PRO A 78 -1.11 15.91 3.85
CA PRO A 78 -0.33 16.66 4.81
C PRO A 78 0.66 15.71 5.52
N THR A 79 1.74 16.25 6.07
CA THR A 79 2.84 15.43 6.63
C THR A 79 2.49 14.74 7.94
N ASP A 80 1.42 15.17 8.58
CA ASP A 80 0.79 14.60 9.78
C ASP A 80 -0.25 13.50 9.46
N ALA A 81 -0.65 13.33 8.19
CA ALA A 81 -1.64 12.34 7.80
C ALA A 81 -1.21 10.92 8.21
N THR A 82 -2.13 10.21 8.85
CA THR A 82 -1.91 8.85 9.30
C THR A 82 -2.29 7.84 8.21
N LEU A 83 -1.88 6.58 8.40
CA LEU A 83 -2.28 5.52 7.48
C LEU A 83 -3.80 5.28 7.54
N ASP A 84 -4.42 5.54 8.69
CA ASP A 84 -5.84 5.31 8.92
C ASP A 84 -6.66 6.39 8.19
N ASP A 85 -6.26 7.66 8.26
CA ASP A 85 -6.91 8.75 7.50
C ASP A 85 -6.83 8.51 5.98
N ILE A 86 -5.69 8.00 5.50
CA ILE A 86 -5.49 7.70 4.08
C ILE A 86 -6.34 6.51 3.65
N LYS A 87 -6.51 5.52 4.53
CA LYS A 87 -7.39 4.37 4.27
C LYS A 87 -8.84 4.80 4.14
N GLU A 88 -9.32 5.58 5.10
CA GLU A 88 -10.69 6.11 5.11
C GLU A 88 -10.97 6.91 3.83
N TRP A 89 -10.06 7.80 3.45
CA TRP A 89 -10.21 8.58 2.21
C TRP A 89 -10.18 7.72 0.92
N LEU A 90 -9.47 6.58 0.93
CA LEU A 90 -9.41 5.66 -0.21
C LEU A 90 -10.59 4.68 -0.26
N GLU A 91 -11.32 4.49 0.83
CA GLU A 91 -12.40 3.51 0.96
C GLU A 91 -13.54 3.81 -0.04
N ASP A 92 -13.90 5.07 -0.20
CA ASP A 92 -14.94 5.53 -1.14
C ASP A 92 -14.50 5.47 -2.62
N LYS A 93 -13.22 5.26 -2.89
CA LYS A 93 -12.62 5.48 -4.22
C LYS A 93 -12.27 4.19 -4.94
N GLY A 94 -12.46 3.06 -4.28
CA GLY A 94 -12.27 1.72 -4.84
C GLY A 94 -11.50 0.80 -3.91
N GLN A 95 -11.45 -0.47 -4.28
CA GLN A 95 -10.79 -1.48 -3.47
C GLN A 95 -9.26 -1.38 -3.60
N VAL A 96 -8.63 -0.87 -2.54
CA VAL A 96 -7.17 -0.76 -2.46
C VAL A 96 -6.58 -1.98 -1.77
N LEU A 97 -5.65 -2.67 -2.43
CA LEU A 97 -4.95 -3.83 -1.89
C LEU A 97 -3.76 -3.46 -1.03
N ASN A 98 -3.06 -2.38 -1.38
CA ASN A 98 -1.86 -1.96 -0.65
C ASN A 98 -1.69 -0.44 -0.68
N ILE A 99 -1.29 0.12 0.46
CA ILE A 99 -0.98 1.54 0.62
C ILE A 99 0.45 1.64 1.17
N GLN A 100 1.33 2.23 0.37
CA GLN A 100 2.71 2.48 0.73
C GLN A 100 2.94 3.97 0.93
N MET A 101 2.99 4.40 2.20
CA MET A 101 3.36 5.77 2.55
C MET A 101 4.84 6.03 2.29
N ARG A 102 5.15 7.06 1.51
CA ARG A 102 6.54 7.41 1.19
C ARG A 102 7.13 8.21 2.34
N ARG A 103 8.20 7.68 2.93
CA ARG A 103 8.90 8.31 4.06
C ARG A 103 10.30 8.78 3.66
N THR A 104 10.82 9.76 4.38
CA THR A 104 12.23 10.17 4.32
C THR A 104 13.12 9.16 5.06
N LEU A 105 14.44 9.35 4.99
CA LEU A 105 15.40 8.54 5.75
C LEU A 105 15.12 8.63 7.26
N HIS A 106 14.68 9.80 7.73
CA HIS A 106 14.28 10.06 9.12
C HIS A 106 12.86 9.55 9.46
N LYS A 107 12.28 8.67 8.63
CA LYS A 107 10.93 8.09 8.80
C LYS A 107 9.77 9.10 8.77
N ALA A 108 10.04 10.38 8.48
CA ALA A 108 9.01 11.41 8.32
C ALA A 108 8.21 11.18 7.03
N PHE A 109 6.90 11.39 7.09
CA PHE A 109 6.04 11.22 5.92
C PHE A 109 6.26 12.36 4.92
N LYS A 110 6.35 12.03 3.63
CA LYS A 110 6.59 13.00 2.55
C LYS A 110 5.31 13.64 1.99
N GLY A 111 4.14 13.32 2.52
CA GLY A 111 2.87 13.76 1.93
C GLY A 111 2.54 13.09 0.59
N SER A 112 3.12 11.92 0.32
CA SER A 112 2.85 11.15 -0.90
C SER A 112 2.83 9.65 -0.63
N ILE A 113 1.98 8.94 -1.38
CA ILE A 113 1.76 7.51 -1.25
C ILE A 113 1.81 6.81 -2.61
N PHE A 114 2.03 5.50 -2.56
CA PHE A 114 1.67 4.59 -3.65
C PHE A 114 0.49 3.73 -3.21
N ALA A 115 -0.58 3.74 -3.98
CA ALA A 115 -1.73 2.87 -3.78
C ALA A 115 -1.75 1.81 -4.88
N VAL A 116 -1.99 0.54 -4.52
CA VAL A 116 -2.18 -0.55 -5.48
C VAL A 116 -3.65 -0.93 -5.43
N PHE A 117 -4.35 -0.74 -6.54
CA PHE A 117 -5.75 -1.10 -6.67
C PHE A 117 -5.92 -2.59 -6.98
N ASP A 118 -7.13 -3.08 -6.77
CA ASP A 118 -7.55 -4.43 -7.13
C ASP A 118 -7.43 -4.70 -8.62
N SER A 119 -7.87 -3.76 -9.45
CA SER A 119 -7.93 -3.84 -10.91
C SER A 119 -7.28 -2.62 -11.57
N ILE A 120 -6.87 -2.80 -12.83
CA ILE A 120 -6.36 -1.71 -13.66
C ILE A 120 -7.48 -0.70 -13.95
N ASP A 121 -8.73 -1.15 -14.09
CA ASP A 121 -9.87 -0.28 -14.36
C ASP A 121 -10.21 0.61 -13.17
N SER A 122 -10.16 0.10 -11.94
CA SER A 122 -10.28 0.90 -10.72
C SER A 122 -9.18 1.97 -10.66
N ALA A 123 -7.94 1.60 -10.97
CA ALA A 123 -6.82 2.53 -11.01
C ALA A 123 -7.00 3.61 -12.09
N LYS A 124 -7.46 3.24 -13.30
CA LYS A 124 -7.75 4.18 -14.39
C LYS A 124 -8.85 5.15 -14.03
N LYS A 125 -10.00 4.65 -13.57
CA LYS A 125 -11.12 5.51 -13.11
C LYS A 125 -10.65 6.49 -12.05
N PHE A 126 -9.82 6.03 -11.12
CA PHE A 126 -9.27 6.87 -10.07
C PHE A 126 -8.35 7.99 -10.61
N VAL A 127 -7.47 7.67 -11.56
CA VAL A 127 -6.55 8.64 -12.17
C VAL A 127 -7.30 9.60 -13.10
N GLU A 128 -8.29 9.13 -13.83
CA GLU A 128 -9.11 9.91 -14.76
C GLU A 128 -10.06 10.87 -14.05
N THR A 129 -10.44 10.58 -12.80
CA THR A 129 -11.30 11.46 -12.00
C THR A 129 -10.52 12.74 -11.62
N PRO A 130 -10.83 13.90 -12.23
CA PRO A 130 -10.14 15.14 -11.92
C PRO A 130 -10.70 15.78 -10.65
N GLY A 131 -9.93 16.68 -10.02
CA GLY A 131 -10.42 17.46 -8.87
C GLY A 131 -10.47 16.66 -7.55
N GLN A 132 -9.72 15.56 -7.45
CA GLN A 132 -9.58 14.86 -6.18
C GLN A 132 -8.86 15.74 -5.16
N LYS A 133 -9.56 16.07 -4.07
CA LYS A 133 -9.00 16.81 -2.94
C LYS A 133 -8.97 15.94 -1.70
N TYR A 134 -7.98 16.19 -0.86
CA TYR A 134 -7.95 15.71 0.51
C TYR A 134 -8.13 16.90 1.44
N LYS A 135 -9.30 16.97 2.09
CA LYS A 135 -9.75 18.19 2.79
C LYS A 135 -9.73 19.37 1.81
N ASP A 136 -8.90 20.38 2.05
CA ASP A 136 -8.77 21.56 1.19
C ASP A 136 -7.58 21.51 0.22
N THR A 137 -6.81 20.42 0.21
CA THR A 137 -5.60 20.29 -0.61
C THR A 137 -5.88 19.50 -1.89
N ASP A 138 -5.59 20.11 -3.03
CA ASP A 138 -5.61 19.43 -4.32
C ASP A 138 -4.55 18.33 -4.38
N LEU A 139 -4.96 17.13 -4.81
CA LEU A 139 -4.07 16.00 -4.94
C LEU A 139 -3.57 15.86 -6.37
N LEU A 140 -2.26 15.68 -6.49
CA LEU A 140 -1.63 15.26 -7.72
C LEU A 140 -1.67 13.73 -7.80
N ILE A 141 -2.48 13.22 -8.71
CA ILE A 141 -2.63 11.80 -8.98
C ILE A 141 -1.97 11.49 -10.32
N LEU A 142 -1.11 10.47 -10.35
CA LEU A 142 -0.41 10.02 -11.55
C LEU A 142 -0.32 8.49 -11.51
N PHE A 143 -0.22 7.84 -12.67
CA PHE A 143 0.23 6.45 -12.66
C PHE A 143 1.66 6.35 -12.13
N LYS A 144 1.98 5.21 -11.52
CA LYS A 144 3.33 4.97 -11.00
C LYS A 144 4.38 5.07 -12.11
N GLU A 145 4.07 4.60 -13.31
CA GLU A 145 4.96 4.70 -14.47
C GLU A 145 5.19 6.15 -14.89
N ASP A 146 4.12 6.93 -15.06
CA ASP A 146 4.19 8.36 -15.37
C ASP A 146 5.00 9.15 -14.33
N TYR A 147 4.83 8.80 -13.05
CA TYR A 147 5.62 9.38 -11.97
C TYR A 147 7.12 9.12 -12.15
N PHE A 148 7.50 7.88 -12.49
CA PHE A 148 8.91 7.53 -12.73
C PHE A 148 9.45 8.18 -14.00
N ALA A 149 8.66 8.26 -15.07
CA ALA A 149 9.02 8.94 -16.31
C ALA A 149 9.34 10.42 -16.06
N LYS A 150 8.37 11.16 -15.48
CA LYS A 150 8.54 12.59 -15.13
C LYS A 150 9.73 12.82 -14.22
N LYS A 151 9.91 11.98 -13.20
CA LYS A 151 11.04 12.11 -12.28
C LYS A 151 12.39 11.85 -12.94
N ASN A 152 12.45 10.94 -13.91
CA ASN A 152 13.69 10.66 -14.63
C ASN A 152 14.05 11.83 -15.55
N GLU A 153 13.06 12.44 -16.19
CA GLU A 153 13.23 13.67 -16.97
C GLU A 153 13.69 14.84 -16.10
N GLU A 154 13.04 15.07 -14.96
CA GLU A 154 13.43 16.11 -13.99
C GLU A 154 14.88 15.91 -13.51
N ARG A 155 15.29 14.66 -13.26
CA ARG A 155 16.68 14.34 -12.89
C ARG A 155 17.66 14.60 -14.02
N LYS A 156 17.29 14.34 -15.28
CA LYS A 156 18.14 14.63 -16.44
C LYS A 156 18.31 16.14 -16.60
N GLN A 157 17.21 16.90 -16.51
CA GLN A 157 17.23 18.37 -16.58
C GLN A 157 18.08 18.97 -15.46
N ASN A 158 17.87 18.57 -14.21
CA ASN A 158 18.66 19.06 -13.08
C ASN A 158 20.16 18.76 -13.21
N LYS A 159 20.54 17.62 -13.81
CA LYS A 159 21.96 17.31 -14.09
C LYS A 159 22.54 18.23 -15.17
N VAL A 160 21.75 18.58 -16.19
CA VAL A 160 22.17 19.51 -17.25
C VAL A 160 22.33 20.91 -16.67
N GLU A 161 21.34 21.39 -15.91
CA GLU A 161 21.40 22.70 -15.25
C GLU A 161 22.54 22.80 -14.23
N ALA A 162 22.78 21.75 -13.43
CA ALA A 162 23.90 21.73 -12.48
C ALA A 162 25.25 21.81 -13.20
N LYS A 163 25.39 21.16 -14.37
CA LYS A 163 26.60 21.27 -15.21
C LYS A 163 26.75 22.65 -15.85
N LEU A 164 25.64 23.32 -16.20
CA LEU A 164 25.66 24.68 -16.73
C LEU A 164 26.04 25.69 -15.64
N ARG A 165 25.46 25.57 -14.44
CA ARG A 165 25.79 26.43 -13.28
C ARG A 165 27.21 26.22 -12.76
N ALA A 166 27.76 25.02 -12.87
CA ALA A 166 29.15 24.74 -12.47
C ALA A 166 30.20 25.20 -13.51
N LYS A 167 29.76 25.66 -14.69
CA LYS A 167 30.62 26.21 -15.75
C LYS A 167 30.60 27.74 -15.80
N GLN A 168 29.70 28.39 -15.06
CA GLN A 168 29.73 29.82 -14.78
C GLN A 168 30.55 30.06 -13.52
#